data_AF-A0A6G1EWZ3-F1
#
_entry.id   AF-A0A6G1EWZ3-F1
#
_cell.length_a   1.000
_cell.length_b   1.000
_cell.length_c   1.000
_cell.angle_alpha   90.00
_cell.angle_beta   90.00
_cell.angle_gamma   90.00
#
_symmetry.space_group_name_H-M   'P 1'
#
loop_
_entity.id
_entity.type
_entity.pdbx_description
1 polymer ?
#
loop_
_entity_poly.entity_id
_entity_poly.type
_entity_poly.pdbx_seq_one_letter_code
_entity_poly.pdbx_strand_id
1 'polypeptide(L)'
;MSVLDNDQVENLIKFCPTKEEIEMLKNYNGNKEMLGKCEQFFLELMKVPRVESKLRVFAFRITFSTQVEELRTNLTTINDATKEVKESLKLRQIMQTILTLGNALNQGTARGSAVGFRLDSLLKLSDTRARNNKMTLMHYLCKLLSEKMPELLDFDKDLIHLEAASKIQLKLLAEEMQAINKGLEKVEQELATSVNDGAISFGFREALKSFLDAAEAEVRSLISLYSEVGRNADSLAQYFGEDPARCPFEQVTSILVIFVNMFKKSRDENARSVELERKKLEKDKEKANLSAKKVLE
;
A
#
# COMPACT_ATOMS: atom_id res chain seq x y z
N MET A 1 -7.42 -7.91 29.68
CA MET A 1 -7.73 -8.93 28.66
C MET A 1 -9.24 -9.05 28.57
N SER A 2 -9.84 -8.93 27.39
CA SER A 2 -11.24 -9.31 27.21
C SER A 2 -11.35 -10.82 27.35
N VAL A 3 -12.41 -11.30 28.01
CA VAL A 3 -12.70 -12.73 28.15
C VAL A 3 -13.13 -13.34 26.81
N LEU A 4 -13.58 -12.50 25.86
CA LEU A 4 -14.02 -12.88 24.52
C LEU A 4 -13.10 -12.26 23.47
N ASP A 5 -12.70 -13.05 22.48
CA ASP A 5 -12.03 -12.59 21.25
C ASP A 5 -13.05 -12.20 20.16
N ASN A 6 -12.56 -11.64 19.05
CA ASN A 6 -13.42 -11.19 17.95
C ASN A 6 -14.22 -12.34 17.34
N ASP A 7 -13.62 -13.52 17.15
CA ASP A 7 -14.27 -14.67 16.53
C ASP A 7 -15.42 -15.20 17.40
N GLN A 8 -15.21 -15.22 18.71
CA GLN A 8 -16.24 -15.57 19.69
C GLN A 8 -17.40 -14.56 19.67
N VAL A 9 -17.11 -13.27 19.58
CA VAL A 9 -18.16 -12.22 19.48
C VAL A 9 -18.92 -12.34 18.16
N GLU A 10 -18.25 -12.55 17.03
CA GLU A 10 -18.88 -12.76 15.73
C GLU A 10 -19.77 -14.02 15.72
N ASN A 11 -19.34 -15.09 16.39
CA ASN A 11 -20.18 -16.26 16.58
C ASN A 11 -21.41 -15.96 17.43
N LEU A 12 -21.28 -15.19 18.52
CA LEU A 12 -22.44 -14.75 19.32
C LEU A 12 -23.42 -13.89 18.52
N ILE A 13 -22.93 -13.04 17.63
CA ILE A 13 -23.77 -12.24 16.72
C ILE A 13 -24.56 -13.16 15.77
N LYS A 14 -23.91 -14.16 15.18
CA LYS A 14 -24.55 -15.14 14.29
C LYS A 14 -25.63 -15.97 14.98
N PHE A 15 -25.49 -16.20 16.29
CA PHE A 15 -26.43 -16.95 17.12
C PHE A 15 -27.35 -16.07 17.97
N CYS A 16 -27.43 -14.76 17.69
CA CYS A 16 -28.46 -13.92 18.31
C CYS A 16 -29.85 -14.38 17.84
N PRO A 17 -30.83 -14.49 18.76
CA PRO A 17 -32.17 -14.94 18.40
C PRO A 17 -32.82 -13.94 17.43
N THR A 18 -33.56 -14.45 16.45
CA THR A 18 -34.32 -13.62 15.51
C THR A 18 -35.47 -12.92 16.21
N LYS A 19 -36.09 -11.94 15.55
CA LYS A 19 -37.25 -11.22 16.11
C LYS A 19 -38.40 -12.19 16.38
N GLU A 20 -38.63 -13.12 15.46
CA GLU A 20 -39.65 -14.15 15.56
C GLU A 20 -39.39 -15.10 16.74
N GLU A 21 -38.14 -15.54 16.92
CA GLU A 21 -37.73 -16.38 18.06
C GLU A 21 -37.90 -15.66 19.40
N ILE A 22 -37.52 -14.38 19.46
CA ILE A 22 -37.72 -13.53 20.64
C ILE A 22 -39.21 -13.43 20.98
N GLU A 23 -40.08 -13.22 19.99
CA GLU A 23 -41.54 -13.12 20.19
C GLU A 23 -42.14 -14.45 20.65
N MET A 24 -41.74 -15.57 20.05
CA MET A 24 -42.16 -16.90 20.48
C MET A 24 -41.78 -17.18 21.94
N LEU A 25 -40.54 -16.89 22.34
CA LEU A 25 -40.06 -17.10 23.70
C LEU A 25 -40.70 -16.14 24.72
N LYS A 26 -41.05 -14.92 24.31
CA LYS A 26 -41.82 -13.98 25.16
C LYS A 26 -43.23 -14.46 25.43
N ASN A 27 -43.88 -15.06 24.43
CA ASN A 27 -45.26 -15.53 24.51
C ASN A 27 -45.39 -16.94 25.12
N TYR A 28 -44.27 -17.61 25.39
CA TYR A 28 -44.26 -18.92 26.02
C TYR A 28 -44.64 -18.82 27.51
N ASN A 29 -45.82 -19.36 27.85
CA ASN A 29 -46.40 -19.34 29.19
C ASN A 29 -46.13 -20.62 30.01
N GLY A 30 -45.37 -21.57 29.46
CA GLY A 30 -44.98 -22.81 30.16
C GLY A 30 -43.78 -22.62 31.08
N ASN A 31 -43.29 -23.71 31.68
CA ASN A 31 -42.07 -23.68 32.49
C ASN A 31 -40.83 -23.50 31.60
N LYS A 32 -40.18 -22.34 31.70
CA LYS A 32 -38.98 -21.99 30.91
C LYS A 32 -37.78 -22.91 31.18
N GLU A 33 -37.74 -23.58 32.33
CA GLU A 33 -36.68 -24.56 32.66
C GLU A 33 -36.80 -25.86 31.85
N MET A 34 -37.98 -26.13 31.27
CA MET A 34 -38.22 -27.31 30.44
C MET A 34 -37.87 -27.08 28.96
N LEU A 35 -37.50 -25.85 28.59
CA LEU A 35 -37.05 -25.53 27.23
C LEU A 35 -35.69 -26.17 26.95
N GLY A 36 -35.38 -26.38 25.66
CA GLY A 36 -34.08 -26.88 25.24
C GLY A 36 -32.95 -25.91 25.57
N LYS A 37 -31.70 -26.40 25.54
CA LYS A 37 -30.52 -25.59 25.87
C LYS A 37 -30.37 -24.36 24.96
N CYS A 38 -30.81 -24.45 23.71
CA CYS A 38 -30.77 -23.34 22.76
C CYS A 38 -31.72 -22.21 23.19
N GLU A 39 -32.96 -22.56 23.49
CA GLU A 39 -33.98 -21.62 23.94
C GLU A 39 -33.64 -21.02 25.31
N GLN A 40 -33.08 -21.83 26.22
CA GLN A 40 -32.56 -21.33 27.50
C GLN A 40 -31.42 -20.31 27.29
N PHE A 41 -30.51 -20.57 26.35
CA PHE A 41 -29.46 -19.62 25.99
C PHE A 41 -30.04 -18.32 25.40
N PHE A 42 -31.04 -18.40 24.52
CA PHE A 42 -31.72 -17.22 24.00
C PHE A 42 -32.42 -16.40 25.10
N LEU A 43 -33.05 -17.05 26.08
CA LEU A 43 -33.64 -16.38 27.22
C LEU A 43 -32.60 -15.60 28.03
N GLU A 44 -31.38 -16.11 28.18
CA GLU A 44 -30.27 -15.38 28.82
C GLU A 44 -29.80 -14.19 27.98
N LEU A 45 -29.64 -14.35 26.67
CA LEU A 45 -29.28 -13.24 25.77
C LEU A 45 -30.34 -12.13 25.77
N MET A 46 -31.62 -12.50 25.81
CA MET A 46 -32.76 -11.57 25.84
C MET A 46 -32.80 -10.70 27.10
N LYS A 47 -32.11 -11.07 28.18
CA LYS A 47 -31.95 -10.20 29.37
C LYS A 47 -31.15 -8.94 29.04
N VAL A 48 -30.29 -9.00 28.02
CA VAL A 48 -29.48 -7.87 27.57
C VAL A 48 -30.26 -7.10 26.50
N PRO A 49 -30.65 -5.83 26.76
CA PRO A 49 -31.35 -5.02 25.76
C PRO A 49 -30.49 -4.85 24.51
N ARG A 50 -31.07 -5.05 23.32
CA ARG A 50 -30.39 -4.88 22.03
C ARG A 50 -29.05 -5.62 21.96
N VAL A 51 -29.02 -6.86 22.46
CA VAL A 51 -27.80 -7.69 22.58
C VAL A 51 -26.98 -7.73 21.29
N GLU A 52 -27.61 -7.89 20.12
CA GLU A 52 -26.91 -7.89 18.83
C GLU A 52 -26.19 -6.56 18.56
N SER A 53 -26.86 -5.43 18.80
CA SER A 53 -26.27 -4.08 18.62
C SER A 53 -25.05 -3.89 19.53
N LYS A 54 -25.19 -4.27 20.82
CA LYS A 54 -24.08 -4.19 21.79
C LYS A 54 -22.92 -5.12 21.42
N LEU A 55 -23.19 -6.32 20.91
CA LEU A 55 -22.16 -7.24 20.44
C LEU A 55 -21.43 -6.69 19.20
N ARG A 56 -22.14 -6.05 18.27
CA ARG A 56 -21.51 -5.40 17.09
C ARG A 56 -20.60 -4.24 17.50
N VAL A 57 -21.03 -3.40 18.45
CA VAL A 57 -20.20 -2.34 19.03
C VAL A 57 -18.99 -2.94 19.77
N PHE A 58 -19.17 -4.06 20.46
CA PHE A 58 -18.10 -4.75 21.14
C PHE A 58 -17.06 -5.33 20.16
N ALA A 59 -17.49 -5.96 19.07
CA ALA A 59 -16.62 -6.44 17.99
C ALA A 59 -15.82 -5.29 17.36
N PHE A 60 -16.48 -4.16 17.07
CA PHE A 60 -15.80 -2.97 16.58
C PHE A 60 -14.75 -2.47 17.57
N ARG A 61 -15.08 -2.37 18.86
CA ARG A 61 -14.13 -1.97 19.90
C ARG A 61 -12.91 -2.90 19.98
N ILE A 62 -13.08 -4.21 19.79
CA ILE A 62 -11.97 -5.17 19.78
C ILE A 62 -11.05 -4.95 18.59
N THR A 63 -11.61 -4.65 17.42
CA THR A 63 -10.87 -4.55 16.16
C THR A 63 -10.37 -3.13 15.84
N PHE A 64 -10.88 -2.11 16.52
CA PHE A 64 -10.63 -0.69 16.24
C PHE A 64 -9.14 -0.34 16.17
N SER A 65 -8.35 -0.72 17.17
CA SER A 65 -6.93 -0.36 17.21
C SER A 65 -6.17 -0.95 16.03
N THR A 66 -6.47 -2.20 15.67
CA THR A 66 -5.85 -2.87 14.51
C THR A 66 -6.22 -2.17 13.21
N GLN A 67 -7.52 -1.87 13.02
CA GLN A 67 -7.99 -1.16 11.82
C GLN A 67 -7.35 0.22 11.67
N VAL A 68 -7.23 0.98 12.77
CA VAL A 68 -6.57 2.30 12.77
C VAL A 68 -5.10 2.18 12.42
N GLU A 69 -4.36 1.25 13.03
CA GLU A 69 -2.93 1.08 12.79
C GLU A 69 -2.62 0.58 11.37
N GLU A 70 -3.42 -0.34 10.83
CA GLU A 70 -3.29 -0.82 9.45
C GLU A 70 -3.51 0.32 8.45
N LEU A 71 -4.61 1.09 8.61
CA LEU A 71 -4.89 2.23 7.75
C LEU A 71 -3.79 3.31 7.87
N ARG A 72 -3.35 3.62 9.10
CA ARG A 72 -2.26 4.59 9.34
C ARG A 72 -0.95 4.16 8.67
N THR A 73 -0.62 2.87 8.73
CA THR A 73 0.58 2.30 8.10
C THR A 73 0.53 2.45 6.59
N ASN A 74 -0.61 2.11 5.97
CA ASN A 74 -0.80 2.25 4.53
C ASN A 74 -0.72 3.71 4.08
N LEU A 75 -1.38 4.61 4.81
CA LEU A 75 -1.34 6.06 4.57
C LEU A 75 0.08 6.62 4.67
N THR A 76 0.83 6.22 5.69
CA THR A 76 2.22 6.65 5.89
C THR A 76 3.12 6.16 4.75
N THR A 77 2.95 4.90 4.32
CA THR A 77 3.70 4.31 3.20
C THR A 77 3.52 5.11 1.90
N ILE A 78 2.29 5.58 1.62
CA ILE A 78 2.02 6.43 0.45
C ILE A 78 2.73 7.79 0.55
N ASN A 79 2.67 8.42 1.72
CA ASN A 79 3.34 9.69 1.97
C ASN A 79 4.86 9.58 1.82
N ASP A 80 5.45 8.56 2.41
CA ASP A 80 6.89 8.32 2.35
C ASP A 80 7.34 8.05 0.91
N ALA A 81 6.64 7.18 0.18
CA ALA A 81 6.95 6.94 -1.24
C ALA A 81 6.82 8.22 -2.10
N THR A 82 5.80 9.04 -1.84
CA THR A 82 5.61 10.33 -2.53
C THR A 82 6.78 11.27 -2.26
N LYS A 83 7.19 11.38 -0.99
CA LYS A 83 8.30 12.22 -0.56
C LYS A 83 9.62 11.74 -1.17
N GLU A 84 9.93 10.46 -1.05
CA GLU A 84 11.12 9.81 -1.61
C GLU A 84 11.28 10.11 -3.12
N VAL A 85 10.21 9.94 -3.88
CA VAL A 85 10.23 10.19 -5.33
C VAL A 85 10.48 11.67 -5.66
N LYS A 86 9.84 12.59 -4.93
CA LYS A 86 9.97 14.04 -5.17
C LYS A 86 11.31 14.60 -4.70
N GLU A 87 11.89 14.03 -3.64
CA GLU A 87 13.13 14.49 -3.03
C GLU A 87 14.39 13.78 -3.57
N SER A 88 14.26 12.64 -4.27
CA SER A 88 15.41 11.94 -4.86
C SER A 88 16.08 12.79 -5.95
N LEU A 89 17.21 13.40 -5.59
CA LEU A 89 18.09 14.13 -6.51
C LEU A 89 18.64 13.20 -7.60
N LYS A 90 18.88 11.94 -7.26
CA LYS A 90 19.40 10.93 -8.19
C LYS A 90 18.37 10.61 -9.28
N LEU A 91 17.12 10.34 -8.89
CA LEU A 91 16.04 10.12 -9.86
C LEU A 91 15.89 11.33 -10.78
N ARG A 92 15.91 12.55 -10.24
CA ARG A 92 15.85 13.79 -11.03
C ARG A 92 16.98 13.89 -12.07
N GLN A 93 18.22 13.59 -11.69
CA GLN A 93 19.36 13.60 -12.62
C GLN A 93 19.27 12.50 -13.67
N ILE A 94 18.74 11.34 -13.33
CA ILE A 94 18.46 10.25 -14.29
C ILE A 94 17.40 10.69 -15.30
N MET A 95 16.30 11.30 -14.86
CA MET A 95 15.27 11.86 -15.75
C MET A 95 15.86 12.90 -16.71
N GLN A 96 16.72 13.78 -16.22
CA GLN A 96 17.42 14.76 -17.06
C GLN A 96 18.34 14.09 -18.09
N THR A 97 19.04 13.04 -17.70
CA THR A 97 19.91 12.27 -18.60
C THR A 97 19.08 11.60 -19.70
N ILE A 98 17.94 11.01 -19.34
CA ILE A 98 16.98 10.43 -20.31
C ILE A 98 16.49 11.49 -21.30
N LEU A 99 16.12 12.68 -20.83
CA LEU A 99 15.69 13.78 -21.69
C LEU A 99 16.80 14.19 -22.68
N THR A 100 18.03 14.34 -22.21
CA THR A 100 19.18 14.68 -23.05
C THR A 100 19.44 13.62 -24.11
N LEU A 101 19.40 12.33 -23.73
CA LEU A 101 19.55 11.22 -24.68
C LEU A 101 18.41 11.21 -25.70
N GLY A 102 17.17 11.39 -25.25
CA GLY A 102 16.00 11.46 -26.12
C GLY A 102 16.10 12.60 -27.14
N ASN A 103 16.52 13.79 -26.71
CA ASN A 103 16.71 14.94 -27.59
C ASN A 103 17.82 14.73 -28.62
N ALA A 104 18.93 14.12 -28.22
CA ALA A 104 20.02 13.78 -29.14
C ALA A 104 19.58 12.75 -30.19
N LEU A 105 18.84 11.72 -29.79
CA LEU A 105 18.34 10.68 -30.70
C LEU A 105 17.28 11.20 -31.67
N ASN A 106 16.47 12.18 -31.25
CA ASN A 106 15.39 12.76 -32.04
C ASN A 106 15.78 14.09 -32.71
N GLN A 107 17.07 14.42 -32.78
CA GLN A 107 17.54 15.66 -33.40
C GLN A 107 17.05 15.77 -34.86
N GLY A 108 16.50 16.92 -35.22
CA GLY A 108 15.95 17.17 -36.54
C GLY A 108 14.55 16.59 -36.79
N THR A 109 13.92 15.97 -35.79
CA THR A 109 12.53 15.51 -35.84
C THR A 109 11.62 16.41 -35.00
N ALA A 110 10.30 16.28 -35.16
CA ALA A 110 9.32 16.97 -34.30
C ALA A 110 9.38 16.58 -32.81
N ARG A 111 10.12 15.50 -32.47
CA ARG A 111 10.33 15.03 -31.09
C ARG A 111 11.68 15.47 -30.52
N GLY A 112 12.47 16.25 -31.27
CA GLY A 112 13.71 16.86 -30.77
C GLY A 112 13.44 18.12 -29.93
N SER A 113 14.45 18.57 -29.19
CA SER A 113 14.40 19.80 -28.36
C SER A 113 13.23 19.85 -27.37
N ALA A 114 12.78 18.70 -26.86
CA ALA A 114 11.77 18.61 -25.83
C ALA A 114 12.30 19.19 -24.50
N VAL A 115 11.40 19.84 -23.75
CA VAL A 115 11.66 20.35 -22.39
C VAL A 115 11.29 19.34 -21.29
N GLY A 116 10.63 18.24 -21.67
CA GLY A 116 10.18 17.16 -20.80
C GLY A 116 9.55 16.03 -21.62
N PHE A 117 9.19 14.94 -20.97
CA PHE A 117 8.53 13.79 -21.60
C PHE A 117 7.46 13.22 -20.66
N ARG A 118 6.47 12.53 -21.23
CA ARG A 118 5.39 11.87 -20.47
C ARG A 118 5.92 10.69 -19.68
N LEU A 119 5.39 10.45 -18.49
CA LEU A 119 5.92 9.45 -17.56
C LEU A 119 5.96 8.04 -18.18
N ASP A 120 4.95 7.68 -18.97
CA ASP A 120 4.84 6.42 -19.70
C ASP A 120 6.00 6.16 -20.69
N SER A 121 6.73 7.20 -21.09
CA SER A 121 7.85 7.09 -22.02
C SER A 121 9.04 6.34 -21.40
N LEU A 122 9.11 6.26 -20.06
CA LEU A 122 10.09 5.45 -19.35
C LEU A 122 10.00 3.96 -19.72
N LEU A 123 8.79 3.47 -19.99
CA LEU A 123 8.56 2.07 -20.33
C LEU A 123 9.16 1.69 -21.69
N LYS A 124 9.34 2.68 -22.59
CA LYS A 124 9.83 2.49 -23.96
C LYS A 124 11.35 2.44 -24.07
N LEU A 125 12.08 2.69 -22.97
CA LEU A 125 13.55 2.71 -22.94
C LEU A 125 14.15 1.32 -23.20
N SER A 126 13.43 0.25 -22.83
CA SER A 126 13.84 -1.13 -23.12
C SER A 126 13.52 -1.57 -24.56
N ASP A 127 12.60 -0.88 -25.24
CA ASP A 127 12.18 -1.21 -26.61
C ASP A 127 13.05 -0.51 -27.66
N THR A 128 13.58 0.67 -27.33
CA THR A 128 14.43 1.44 -28.23
C THR A 128 15.81 0.79 -28.34
N ARG A 129 16.15 0.20 -29.50
CA ARG A 129 17.40 -0.54 -29.72
C ARG A 129 18.38 0.19 -30.61
N ALA A 130 19.67 -0.03 -30.37
CA ALA A 130 20.74 0.35 -31.29
C ALA A 130 20.61 -0.43 -32.62
N ARG A 131 21.19 0.10 -33.72
CA ARG A 131 21.14 -0.53 -35.06
C ARG A 131 21.62 -1.98 -35.10
N ASN A 132 22.50 -2.36 -34.18
CA ASN A 132 23.03 -3.72 -34.08
C ASN A 132 22.12 -4.67 -33.27
N ASN A 133 20.97 -4.20 -32.78
CA ASN A 133 20.00 -4.90 -31.92
C ASN A 133 20.52 -5.48 -30.59
N LYS A 134 21.81 -5.30 -30.29
CA LYS A 134 22.48 -5.87 -29.11
C LYS A 134 22.24 -5.07 -27.82
N MET A 135 21.92 -3.78 -27.93
CA MET A 135 21.82 -2.86 -26.80
C MET A 135 20.55 -2.02 -26.90
N THR A 136 19.82 -1.88 -25.79
CA THR A 136 18.67 -0.98 -25.68
C THR A 136 19.10 0.39 -25.16
N LEU A 137 18.23 1.40 -25.25
CA LEU A 137 18.50 2.71 -24.66
C LEU A 137 18.65 2.63 -23.14
N MET A 138 17.90 1.75 -22.46
CA MET A 138 18.09 1.48 -21.03
C MET A 138 19.49 0.94 -20.70
N HIS A 139 20.00 -0.01 -21.50
CA HIS A 139 21.37 -0.51 -21.33
C HIS A 139 22.40 0.60 -21.57
N TYR A 140 22.18 1.42 -22.60
CA TYR A 140 23.08 2.54 -22.89
C TYR A 140 23.09 3.57 -21.76
N LEU A 141 21.91 3.92 -21.22
CA LEU A 141 21.78 4.78 -20.05
C LEU A 141 22.57 4.23 -18.87
N CYS A 142 22.35 2.96 -18.50
CA CYS A 142 23.07 2.33 -17.38
C CYS A 142 24.59 2.35 -17.58
N LYS A 143 25.06 2.09 -18.81
CA LYS A 143 26.48 2.15 -19.17
C LYS A 143 27.03 3.57 -19.03
N LEU A 144 26.34 4.56 -19.59
CA LEU A 144 26.73 5.96 -19.52
C LEU A 144 26.81 6.45 -18.07
N LEU A 145 25.81 6.13 -17.25
CA LEU A 145 25.81 6.46 -15.83
C LEU A 145 26.98 5.79 -15.11
N SER A 146 27.26 4.51 -15.37
CA SER A 146 28.41 3.83 -14.77
C SER A 146 29.76 4.48 -15.11
N GLU A 147 29.90 5.08 -16.29
CA GLU A 147 31.15 5.71 -16.74
C GLU A 147 31.29 7.17 -16.27
N LYS A 148 30.17 7.89 -16.10
CA LYS A 148 30.17 9.35 -15.89
C LYS A 148 29.61 9.80 -14.54
N MET A 149 28.65 9.08 -13.98
CA MET A 149 27.89 9.42 -12.77
C MET A 149 27.53 8.15 -11.97
N PRO A 150 28.52 7.37 -11.50
CA PRO A 150 28.29 6.08 -10.87
C PRO A 150 27.45 6.17 -9.58
N GLU A 151 27.45 7.32 -8.91
CA GLU A 151 26.62 7.64 -7.73
C GLU A 151 25.11 7.60 -8.00
N LEU A 152 24.70 7.58 -9.27
CA LEU A 152 23.30 7.47 -9.68
C LEU A 152 22.82 6.03 -9.83
N LEU A 153 23.74 5.06 -9.89
CA LEU A 153 23.40 3.66 -10.16
C LEU A 153 22.57 3.00 -9.06
N ASP A 154 22.55 3.58 -7.85
CA ASP A 154 21.81 3.08 -6.69
C ASP A 154 20.69 4.03 -6.25
N PHE A 155 20.15 4.83 -7.17
CA PHE A 155 18.97 5.68 -6.91
C PHE A 155 17.76 4.89 -6.40
N ASP A 156 17.68 3.59 -6.69
CA ASP A 156 16.62 2.71 -6.19
C ASP A 156 16.62 2.60 -4.66
N LYS A 157 17.76 2.89 -4.00
CA LYS A 157 17.85 2.95 -2.54
C LYS A 157 17.21 4.21 -1.94
N ASP A 158 16.96 5.24 -2.74
CA ASP A 158 16.23 6.43 -2.29
C ASP A 158 14.70 6.18 -2.27
N LEU A 159 14.23 5.05 -2.83
CA LEU A 159 12.82 4.77 -3.12
C LEU A 159 12.31 3.50 -2.40
N ILE A 160 12.60 3.39 -1.10
CA ILE A 160 12.38 2.16 -0.32
C ILE A 160 10.90 1.79 -0.17
N HIS A 161 9.99 2.78 -0.14
CA HIS A 161 8.55 2.54 0.04
C HIS A 161 7.80 2.38 -1.28
N LEU A 162 8.43 2.68 -2.42
CA LEU A 162 7.77 2.74 -3.72
C LEU A 162 7.06 1.41 -4.11
N GLU A 163 7.73 0.28 -3.92
CA GLU A 163 7.19 -1.05 -4.23
C GLU A 163 5.99 -1.40 -3.35
N ALA A 164 6.04 -1.08 -2.04
CA ALA A 164 4.94 -1.30 -1.13
C ALA A 164 3.76 -0.38 -1.47
N ALA A 165 4.02 0.90 -1.70
CA ALA A 165 3.02 1.89 -2.06
C ALA A 165 2.27 1.54 -3.36
N SER A 166 2.96 0.97 -4.36
CA SER A 166 2.33 0.54 -5.62
C SER A 166 1.27 -0.57 -5.47
N LYS A 167 1.22 -1.25 -4.32
CA LYS A 167 0.27 -2.34 -4.03
C LYS A 167 -0.95 -1.85 -3.25
N ILE A 168 -0.92 -0.62 -2.77
CA ILE A 168 -2.01 -0.01 -2.00
C ILE A 168 -3.00 0.63 -2.97
N GLN A 169 -4.30 0.43 -2.74
CA GLN A 169 -5.37 1.02 -3.53
C GLN A 169 -6.06 2.12 -2.73
N LEU A 170 -6.05 3.36 -3.24
CA LEU A 170 -6.66 4.51 -2.57
C LEU A 170 -8.14 4.31 -2.29
N LYS A 171 -8.83 3.58 -3.18
CA LYS A 171 -10.24 3.22 -3.00
C LYS A 171 -10.46 2.35 -1.75
N LEU A 172 -9.61 1.35 -1.51
CA LEU A 172 -9.74 0.49 -0.32
C LEU A 172 -9.49 1.28 0.96
N LEU A 173 -8.52 2.20 0.96
CA LEU A 173 -8.30 3.10 2.09
C LEU A 173 -9.51 3.99 2.39
N ALA A 174 -10.23 4.44 1.34
CA ALA A 174 -11.46 5.20 1.51
C ALA A 174 -12.58 4.34 2.15
N GLU A 175 -12.70 3.08 1.75
CA GLU A 175 -13.65 2.11 2.31
C GLU A 175 -13.32 1.80 3.78
N GLU A 176 -12.04 1.58 4.11
CA GLU A 176 -11.55 1.38 5.48
C GLU A 176 -11.83 2.61 6.37
N MET A 177 -11.52 3.81 5.87
CA MET A 177 -11.78 5.05 6.59
C MET A 177 -13.28 5.25 6.85
N GLN A 178 -14.12 4.93 5.86
CA GLN A 178 -15.58 4.98 6.01
C GLN A 178 -16.08 3.95 7.02
N ALA A 179 -15.50 2.74 7.03
CA ALA A 179 -15.87 1.69 7.97
C ALA A 179 -15.56 2.10 9.42
N ILE A 180 -14.39 2.70 9.67
CA ILE A 180 -14.01 3.20 10.99
C ILE A 180 -14.98 4.30 11.46
N ASN A 181 -15.26 5.31 10.62
CA ASN A 181 -16.20 6.38 10.96
C ASN A 181 -17.60 5.85 11.27
N LYS A 182 -18.14 4.97 10.41
CA LYS A 182 -19.45 4.34 10.64
C LYS A 182 -19.47 3.46 11.88
N GLY A 183 -18.36 2.80 12.20
CA GLY A 183 -18.21 2.02 13.43
C GLY A 183 -18.32 2.91 14.66
N LEU A 184 -17.64 4.06 14.65
CA LEU A 184 -17.68 5.04 15.73
C LEU A 184 -19.09 5.64 15.91
N GLU A 185 -19.75 6.05 14.82
CA GLU A 185 -21.14 6.53 14.84
C GLU A 185 -22.10 5.51 15.49
N LYS A 186 -21.91 4.22 15.19
CA LYS A 186 -22.71 3.14 15.82
C LYS A 186 -22.43 3.01 17.32
N VAL A 187 -21.19 3.22 17.75
CA VAL A 187 -20.84 3.21 19.18
C VAL A 187 -21.54 4.36 19.91
N GLU A 188 -21.48 5.57 19.34
CA GLU A 188 -22.16 6.75 19.88
C GLU A 188 -23.68 6.54 19.97
N GLN A 189 -24.28 6.02 18.89
CA GLN A 189 -25.72 5.73 18.84
C GLN A 189 -26.15 4.70 19.89
N GLU A 190 -25.40 3.59 20.04
CA GLU A 190 -25.73 2.58 21.04
C GLU A 190 -25.49 3.08 22.47
N LEU A 191 -24.46 3.90 22.70
CA LEU A 191 -24.24 4.55 23.99
C LEU A 191 -25.42 5.44 24.38
N ALA A 192 -25.89 6.30 23.45
CA ALA A 192 -27.04 7.17 23.68
C ALA A 192 -28.31 6.36 23.96
N THR A 193 -28.55 5.30 23.19
CA THR A 193 -29.73 4.43 23.36
C THR A 193 -29.68 3.64 24.66
N SER A 194 -28.48 3.24 25.11
CA SER A 194 -28.26 2.45 26.33
C SER A 194 -28.56 3.19 27.63
N VAL A 195 -28.80 4.51 27.60
CA VAL A 195 -29.16 5.29 28.79
C VAL A 195 -30.45 4.78 29.44
N ASN A 196 -31.37 4.26 28.63
CA ASN A 196 -32.69 3.79 29.07
C ASN A 196 -32.72 2.31 29.50
N ASP A 197 -31.59 1.60 29.46
CA ASP A 197 -31.53 0.17 29.78
C ASP A 197 -31.49 -0.14 31.29
N GLY A 198 -31.39 0.88 32.14
CA GLY A 198 -31.23 0.70 33.58
C GLY A 198 -29.83 0.22 34.00
N ALA A 199 -29.76 -0.47 35.13
CA ALA A 199 -28.49 -0.84 35.77
C ALA A 199 -27.68 -1.88 34.98
N ILE A 200 -28.34 -2.73 34.18
CA ILE A 200 -27.68 -3.82 33.43
C ILE A 200 -26.64 -3.29 32.43
N SER A 201 -26.87 -2.10 31.87
CA SER A 201 -25.97 -1.45 30.91
C SER A 201 -25.01 -0.44 31.55
N PHE A 202 -24.95 -0.32 32.88
CA PHE A 202 -24.07 0.65 33.54
C PHE A 202 -22.59 0.45 33.17
N GLY A 203 -22.05 -0.76 33.37
CA GLY A 203 -20.67 -1.07 33.02
C GLY A 203 -20.37 -0.96 31.53
N PHE A 204 -21.33 -1.33 30.67
CA PHE A 204 -21.22 -1.16 29.22
C PHE A 204 -21.08 0.31 28.84
N ARG A 205 -21.92 1.20 29.39
CA ARG A 205 -21.87 2.64 29.10
C ARG A 205 -20.56 3.27 29.53
N GLU A 206 -20.06 2.95 30.72
CA GLU A 206 -18.77 3.47 31.21
C GLU A 206 -17.61 3.01 30.33
N ALA A 207 -17.60 1.74 29.91
CA ALA A 207 -16.60 1.21 28.99
C ALA A 207 -16.63 1.87 27.61
N LEU A 208 -17.83 2.17 27.09
CA LEU A 208 -17.96 2.86 25.80
C LEU A 208 -17.54 4.33 25.86
N LYS A 209 -17.90 5.07 26.93
CA LYS A 209 -17.44 6.46 27.10
C LYS A 209 -15.92 6.55 27.09
N SER A 210 -15.26 5.74 27.93
CA SER A 210 -13.81 5.71 28.00
C SER A 210 -13.16 5.30 26.67
N PHE A 211 -13.81 4.42 25.90
CA PHE A 211 -13.35 4.07 24.56
C PHE A 211 -13.52 5.24 23.58
N LEU A 212 -14.68 5.90 23.56
CA LEU A 212 -14.96 7.02 22.66
C LEU A 212 -13.99 8.18 22.89
N ASP A 213 -13.71 8.53 24.15
CA ASP A 213 -12.78 9.62 24.50
C ASP A 213 -11.40 9.46 23.81
N ALA A 214 -10.89 8.22 23.74
CA ALA A 214 -9.65 7.90 23.06
C ALA A 214 -9.83 7.72 21.53
N ALA A 215 -10.87 7.00 21.12
CA ALA A 215 -11.11 6.65 19.72
C ALA A 215 -11.38 7.88 18.86
N GLU A 216 -12.12 8.87 19.35
CA GLU A 216 -12.38 10.11 18.62
C GLU A 216 -11.09 10.89 18.33
N ALA A 217 -10.14 10.94 19.27
CA ALA A 217 -8.88 11.62 19.07
C ALA A 217 -8.05 10.93 17.97
N GLU A 218 -7.98 9.60 17.99
CA GLU A 218 -7.33 8.81 16.95
C GLU A 218 -7.98 9.00 15.59
N VAL A 219 -9.31 8.91 15.51
CA VAL A 219 -10.04 9.11 14.25
C VAL A 219 -9.85 10.52 13.70
N ARG A 220 -9.87 11.56 14.56
CA ARG A 220 -9.56 12.94 14.13
C ARG A 220 -8.15 13.06 13.54
N SER A 221 -7.15 12.45 14.16
CA SER A 221 -5.78 12.39 13.62
C SER A 221 -5.75 11.65 12.28
N LEU A 222 -6.46 10.53 12.17
CA LEU A 222 -6.51 9.70 10.97
C LEU A 222 -7.19 10.41 9.79
N ILE A 223 -8.28 11.15 10.04
CA ILE A 223 -8.95 12.00 9.02
C ILE A 223 -7.97 13.03 8.45
N SER A 224 -7.19 13.68 9.31
CA SER A 224 -6.19 14.68 8.89
C SER A 224 -5.12 14.04 8.01
N LEU A 225 -4.58 12.88 8.44
CA LEU A 225 -3.58 12.14 7.68
C LEU A 225 -4.13 11.65 6.34
N TYR A 226 -5.32 11.05 6.32
CA TYR A 226 -6.00 10.60 5.10
C TYR A 226 -6.15 11.73 4.08
N SER A 227 -6.59 12.90 4.55
CA SER A 227 -6.77 14.09 3.70
C SER A 227 -5.45 14.62 3.15
N GLU A 228 -4.38 14.58 3.94
CA GLU A 228 -3.04 14.96 3.51
C GLU A 228 -2.48 13.99 2.47
N VAL A 229 -2.59 12.69 2.71
CA VAL A 229 -2.14 11.64 1.80
C VAL A 229 -2.83 11.75 0.45
N GLY A 230 -4.15 12.00 0.42
CA GLY A 230 -4.87 12.23 -0.84
C GLY A 230 -4.28 13.38 -1.66
N ARG A 231 -3.97 14.52 -1.02
CA ARG A 231 -3.32 15.66 -1.69
C ARG A 231 -1.90 15.33 -2.14
N ASN A 232 -1.13 14.61 -1.33
CA ASN A 232 0.24 14.22 -1.68
C ASN A 232 0.26 13.26 -2.86
N ALA A 233 -0.65 12.29 -2.89
CA ALA A 233 -0.84 11.36 -3.99
C ALA A 233 -1.15 12.08 -5.31
N ASP A 234 -2.10 13.04 -5.31
CA ASP A 234 -2.39 13.89 -6.47
C ASP A 234 -1.18 14.73 -6.87
N SER A 235 -0.46 15.29 -5.89
CA SER A 235 0.73 16.10 -6.15
C SER A 235 1.85 15.32 -6.82
N LEU A 236 1.90 13.99 -6.64
CA LEU A 236 2.89 13.13 -7.27
C LEU A 236 2.64 13.02 -8.77
N ALA A 237 1.39 12.83 -9.19
CA ALA A 237 1.03 12.83 -10.60
C ALA A 237 1.34 14.19 -11.24
N GLN A 238 0.96 15.28 -10.56
CA GLN A 238 1.24 16.65 -11.03
C GLN A 238 2.74 16.94 -11.14
N TYR A 239 3.56 16.41 -10.23
CA TYR A 239 5.01 16.54 -10.27
C TYR A 239 5.62 15.98 -11.56
N PHE A 240 5.05 14.91 -12.12
CA PHE A 240 5.45 14.34 -13.41
C PHE A 240 4.72 14.96 -14.61
N GLY A 241 3.92 16.02 -14.41
CA GLY A 241 3.13 16.66 -15.46
C GLY A 241 1.93 15.82 -15.93
N GLU A 242 1.50 14.86 -15.11
CA GLU A 242 0.34 14.01 -15.35
C GLU A 242 -0.92 14.60 -14.68
N ASP A 243 -2.09 14.26 -15.22
CA ASP A 243 -3.39 14.61 -14.64
C ASP A 243 -3.81 13.52 -13.64
N PRO A 244 -3.99 13.80 -12.34
CA PRO A 244 -4.38 12.79 -11.34
C PRO A 244 -5.67 12.04 -11.69
N ALA A 245 -6.60 12.68 -12.41
CA ALA A 245 -7.85 12.04 -12.83
C ALA A 245 -7.63 10.98 -13.94
N ARG A 246 -6.53 11.08 -14.69
CA ARG A 246 -6.21 10.20 -15.83
C ARG A 246 -5.06 9.25 -15.54
N CYS A 247 -4.16 9.65 -14.66
CA CYS A 247 -2.98 8.91 -14.23
C CYS A 247 -2.92 8.98 -12.70
N PRO A 248 -3.74 8.17 -12.01
CA PRO A 248 -3.81 8.19 -10.55
C PRO A 248 -2.51 7.68 -9.93
N PHE A 249 -2.38 7.85 -8.62
CA PHE A 249 -1.21 7.47 -7.84
C PHE A 249 -0.71 6.05 -8.12
N GLU A 250 -1.63 5.08 -8.21
CA GLU A 250 -1.31 3.67 -8.46
C GLU A 250 -0.65 3.48 -9.83
N GLN A 251 -1.10 4.24 -10.84
CA GLN A 251 -0.50 4.20 -12.17
C GLN A 251 0.90 4.83 -12.18
N VAL A 252 1.06 5.98 -11.52
CA VAL A 252 2.36 6.67 -11.41
C VAL A 252 3.39 5.78 -10.72
N THR A 253 3.04 5.25 -9.56
CA THR A 253 3.91 4.35 -8.79
C THR A 253 4.20 3.05 -9.54
N SER A 254 3.21 2.46 -10.21
CA SER A 254 3.43 1.27 -11.06
C SER A 254 4.43 1.52 -12.19
N ILE A 255 4.33 2.66 -12.89
CA ILE A 255 5.29 3.03 -13.95
C ILE A 255 6.70 3.17 -13.36
N LEU A 256 6.83 3.83 -12.22
CA LEU A 256 8.13 4.01 -11.55
C LEU A 256 8.74 2.69 -11.09
N VAL A 257 7.93 1.79 -10.52
CA VAL A 257 8.38 0.43 -10.14
C VAL A 257 8.89 -0.34 -11.36
N ILE A 258 8.14 -0.32 -12.47
CA ILE A 258 8.57 -0.99 -13.71
C ILE A 258 9.88 -0.38 -14.21
N PHE A 259 9.99 0.96 -14.21
CA PHE A 259 11.22 1.65 -14.61
C PHE A 259 12.42 1.25 -13.74
N VAL A 260 12.27 1.26 -12.40
CA VAL A 260 13.32 0.83 -11.47
C VAL A 260 13.76 -0.60 -11.76
N ASN A 261 12.81 -1.51 -11.96
CA ASN A 261 13.10 -2.91 -12.26
C ASN A 261 13.80 -3.09 -13.62
N MET A 262 13.36 -2.37 -14.65
CA MET A 262 14.04 -2.35 -15.95
C MET A 262 15.47 -1.83 -15.84
N PHE A 263 15.68 -0.74 -15.09
CA PHE A 263 16.99 -0.16 -14.86
C PHE A 263 17.93 -1.15 -14.18
N LYS A 264 17.49 -1.75 -13.05
CA LYS A 264 18.28 -2.74 -12.30
C LYS A 264 18.66 -3.92 -13.17
N LYS A 265 17.70 -4.45 -13.93
CA LYS A 265 17.94 -5.55 -14.86
C LYS A 265 19.01 -5.19 -15.89
N SER A 266 18.89 -4.05 -16.58
CA SER A 266 19.86 -3.62 -17.60
C SER A 266 21.23 -3.28 -17.00
N ARG A 267 21.29 -2.72 -15.80
CA ARG A 267 22.55 -2.50 -15.06
C ARG A 267 23.27 -3.82 -14.79
N ASP A 268 22.54 -4.81 -14.29
CA ASP A 268 23.10 -6.11 -13.92
C ASP A 268 23.47 -6.94 -15.17
N GLU A 269 22.74 -6.80 -16.27
CA GLU A 269 23.08 -7.36 -17.59
C GLU A 269 24.37 -6.73 -18.16
N ASN A 270 24.52 -5.41 -18.08
CA ASN A 270 25.75 -4.72 -18.48
C ASN A 270 26.96 -5.19 -17.66
N ALA A 271 26.84 -5.24 -16.33
CA ALA A 271 27.92 -5.69 -15.45
C ALA A 271 28.36 -7.12 -15.77
N ARG A 272 27.40 -8.02 -16.03
CA ARG A 272 27.68 -9.40 -16.47
C ARG A 272 28.39 -9.44 -17.82
N SER A 273 27.97 -8.61 -18.79
CA SER A 273 28.61 -8.55 -20.11
C SER A 273 30.06 -8.10 -20.02
N VAL A 274 30.35 -7.06 -19.21
CA VAL A 274 31.72 -6.56 -18.99
C VAL A 274 32.61 -7.63 -18.35
N GLU A 275 32.10 -8.34 -17.35
CA GLU A 275 32.84 -9.41 -16.67
C GLU A 275 33.13 -10.61 -17.59
N LEU A 276 32.18 -10.98 -18.45
CA LEU A 276 32.38 -12.03 -19.46
C LEU A 276 33.44 -11.64 -20.49
N GLU A 277 33.43 -10.40 -20.95
CA GLU A 277 34.42 -9.89 -21.90
C GLU A 277 35.82 -9.83 -21.28
N ARG A 278 35.94 -9.37 -20.02
CA ARG A 278 37.19 -9.39 -19.25
C ARG A 278 37.75 -10.82 -19.13
N LYS A 279 36.93 -11.78 -18.73
CA LYS A 279 37.32 -13.20 -18.62
C LYS A 279 37.75 -13.80 -19.96
N LYS A 280 37.09 -13.42 -21.06
CA LYS A 280 37.46 -13.88 -22.40
C LYS A 280 38.84 -13.34 -22.80
N LEU A 281 39.07 -12.04 -22.60
CA LEU A 281 40.36 -11.40 -22.88
C LEU A 281 41.50 -12.00 -22.05
N GLU A 282 41.25 -12.34 -20.79
CA GLU A 282 42.23 -13.03 -19.93
C GLU A 282 42.57 -14.43 -20.46
N LYS A 283 41.57 -15.23 -20.80
CA LYS A 283 41.79 -16.56 -21.41
C LYS A 283 42.52 -16.49 -22.74
N ASP A 284 42.22 -15.50 -23.57
CA ASP A 284 42.87 -15.30 -24.86
C ASP A 284 44.34 -14.88 -24.68
N LYS A 285 44.64 -14.03 -23.68
CA LYS A 285 46.03 -13.68 -23.29
C LYS A 285 46.80 -14.89 -22.74
N GLU A 286 46.18 -15.71 -21.89
CA GLU A 286 46.81 -16.93 -21.37
C GLU A 286 47.14 -17.93 -22.49
N LYS A 287 46.20 -18.15 -23.42
CA LYS A 287 46.42 -19.00 -24.60
C LYS A 287 47.55 -18.46 -25.48
N ALA A 288 47.57 -17.15 -25.75
CA ALA A 288 48.62 -16.52 -26.54
C ALA A 288 50.01 -16.70 -25.89
N ASN A 289 50.11 -16.52 -24.57
CA ASN A 289 51.36 -16.72 -23.82
C ASN A 289 51.81 -18.19 -23.81
N LEU A 290 50.88 -19.13 -23.68
CA LEU A 290 51.18 -20.57 -23.77
C LEU A 290 51.65 -20.98 -25.17
N SER A 291 51.04 -20.43 -26.23
CA SER A 291 51.50 -20.68 -27.61
C SER A 291 52.87 -20.06 -27.88
N ALA A 292 53.15 -18.86 -27.35
CA ALA A 292 54.46 -18.22 -27.52
C ALA A 292 55.59 -19.01 -26.83
N LYS A 293 55.34 -19.59 -25.64
CA LYS A 293 56.30 -20.46 -24.96
C LYS A 293 56.61 -21.75 -25.73
N LYS A 294 55.60 -22.38 -26.35
CA LYS A 294 55.76 -23.61 -27.15
C LYS A 294 56.53 -23.42 -28.46
N VAL A 295 56.70 -22.19 -28.94
CA VAL A 295 57.46 -21.89 -30.18
C VAL A 295 58.94 -21.61 -29.86
N LEU A 296 59.28 -21.39 -28.59
CA LEU A 296 60.64 -21.12 -28.12
C LEU A 296 61.35 -22.36 -27.54
N GLU A 297 60.65 -23.49 -27.47
CA GLU A 297 61.16 -24.83 -27.12
C GLU A 297 61.22 -25.70 -28.39
#